data_AF-A0A9D1HV45-F1
#
_entry.id   AF-A0A9D1HV45-F1
#
_cell.length_a   1.000
_cell.length_b   1.000
_cell.length_c   1.000
_cell.angle_alpha   90.00
_cell.angle_beta   90.00
_cell.angle_gamma   90.00
#
_symmetry.space_group_name_H-M   'P 1'
#
loop_
_entity.id
_entity.type
_entity.pdbx_description
1 polymer ?
#
loop_
_entity_poly.entity_id
_entity_poly.type
_entity_poly.pdbx_seq_one_letter_code
_entity_poly.pdbx_strand_id
1 'polypeptide(L)' 'MNINDYYVAEYSCSQKEFHWDKLSASLERNKNSCLNGQKNDWIIIGIFKTIDEAITFNNEIKTKIKNVK' A
#
# COMPACT_ATOMS: atom_id res chain seq x y z
N MET A 1 -17.05 -3.03 9.52
CA MET A 1 -16.16 -2.07 8.84
C MET A 1 -16.43 -2.16 7.35
N ASN A 2 -16.84 -1.08 6.69
CA ASN A 2 -17.01 -1.07 5.23
C ASN A 2 -15.64 -0.81 4.59
N ILE A 3 -15.06 -1.84 3.96
CA ILE A 3 -13.71 -1.78 3.39
C ILE A 3 -13.58 -0.77 2.23
N ASN A 4 -14.70 -0.31 1.66
CA ASN A 4 -14.71 0.67 0.58
C ASN A 4 -14.43 2.10 1.06
N ASP A 5 -14.51 2.34 2.37
CA ASP A 5 -14.31 3.66 2.98
C ASP A 5 -12.86 3.86 3.46
N TYR A 6 -11.95 2.98 3.04
CA TYR A 6 -10.56 2.98 3.50
C TYR A 6 -9.58 2.96 2.34
N TYR A 7 -8.45 3.59 2.60
CA TYR A 7 -7.29 3.63 1.73
C TYR A 7 -6.12 2.93 2.42
N VAL A 8 -5.19 2.42 1.63
CA VAL A 8 -3.98 1.76 2.10
C VAL A 8 -2.76 2.53 1.63
N ALA A 9 -1.73 2.55 2.45
CA ALA A 9 -0.37 2.82 2.02
C ALA A 9 0.32 1.47 1.80
N GLU A 10 1.03 1.34 0.69
CA GLU A 10 1.70 0.10 0.28
C GLU A 10 3.17 0.36 -0.05
N TYR A 11 4.01 -0.65 0.19
CA TYR A 11 5.41 -0.65 -0.19
C TYR A 11 5.78 -1.93 -0.94
N SER A 12 6.45 -1.79 -2.07
CA SER A 12 7.04 -2.92 -2.81
C SER A 12 8.53 -2.99 -2.52
N CYS A 13 8.96 -4.09 -1.90
CA CYS A 13 10.37 -4.32 -1.60
C CYS A 13 11.20 -4.55 -2.88
N SER A 14 10.64 -5.21 -3.89
CA SER A 14 11.37 -5.47 -5.15
C SER A 14 11.50 -4.23 -6.01
N GLN A 15 10.46 -3.38 -6.07
CA GLN A 15 10.47 -2.15 -6.85
C GLN A 15 11.10 -0.99 -6.08
N LYS A 16 11.15 -1.08 -4.73
CA LYS A 16 11.57 0.00 -3.81
C LYS A 16 10.69 1.24 -3.95
N GLU A 17 9.40 1.03 -4.16
CA GLU A 17 8.42 2.08 -4.40
C GLU A 17 7.29 2.06 -3.37
N PHE A 18 6.68 3.23 -3.19
CA PHE A 18 5.50 3.44 -2.36
C PHE A 18 4.29 3.68 -3.25
N HIS A 19 3.15 3.12 -2.86
CA HIS A 19 1.87 3.26 -3.56
C HIS A 19 0.75 3.50 -2.55
N TRP A 20 -0.39 4.00 -3.03
CA TRP A 20 -1.62 4.07 -2.26
C TRP A 20 -2.75 3.53 -3.11
N ASP A 21 -3.73 2.90 -2.46
CA ASP A 21 -4.93 2.44 -3.15
C ASP A 21 -6.14 2.38 -2.21
N LYS A 22 -7.33 2.08 -2.74
CA LYS A 22 -8.47 1.64 -1.92
C LYS A 22 -8.18 0.28 -1.31
N LEU A 23 -8.54 0.09 -0.05
CA LEU A 23 -8.40 -1.19 0.65
C LEU A 23 -9.11 -2.33 -0.11
N SER A 24 -10.31 -2.08 -0.63
CA SER A 24 -11.03 -3.09 -1.42
C SER A 24 -10.31 -3.51 -2.70
N ALA A 25 -9.71 -2.56 -3.41
CA ALA A 25 -8.96 -2.83 -4.65
C ALA A 25 -7.64 -3.57 -4.38
N SER A 26 -6.90 -3.16 -3.34
CA SER A 26 -5.70 -3.86 -2.88
C SER A 26 -5.99 -5.32 -2.49
N LEU A 27 -7.04 -5.55 -1.69
CA LEU A 27 -7.43 -6.90 -1.28
C LEU A 27 -7.87 -7.76 -2.46
N GLU A 28 -8.62 -7.20 -3.42
CA GLU A 28 -9.05 -7.95 -4.61
C GLU A 28 -7.85 -8.29 -5.52
N ARG A 29 -6.87 -7.41 -5.68
CA ARG A 29 -5.61 -7.74 -6.36
C ARG A 29 -4.87 -8.87 -5.65
N ASN A 30 -4.70 -8.78 -4.33
CA ASN A 30 -4.03 -9.82 -3.53
C ASN A 30 -4.71 -11.17 -3.67
N LYS A 31 -6.04 -11.21 -3.55
CA LYS A 31 -6.84 -12.41 -3.78
C LYS A 31 -6.60 -12.99 -5.17
N ASN A 32 -6.65 -12.17 -6.22
CA ASN A 32 -6.41 -12.63 -7.59
C ASN A 32 -4.97 -13.11 -7.79
N SER A 33 -3.99 -12.50 -7.14
CA SER A 33 -2.60 -12.97 -7.18
C SER A 33 -2.44 -14.35 -6.53
N CYS A 34 -3.09 -14.59 -5.39
CA CYS A 34 -3.11 -15.91 -4.74
C CYS A 34 -3.76 -16.97 -5.63
N LEU A 35 -4.90 -16.65 -6.25
CA LEU A 35 -5.63 -17.58 -7.11
C LEU A 35 -4.87 -17.94 -8.39
N ASN A 36 -4.14 -16.97 -8.96
CA ASN A 36 -3.46 -17.13 -10.25
C ASN A 36 -1.96 -17.44 -10.13
N GLY A 37 -1.43 -17.62 -8.92
CA GLY A 37 0.01 -17.82 -8.70
C GLY A 37 0.88 -16.65 -9.16
N GLN A 38 0.32 -15.44 -9.24
CA GLN A 38 1.05 -14.25 -9.64
C GLN A 38 1.79 -13.66 -8.45
N LYS A 39 3.05 -13.26 -8.66
CA LYS A 39 3.81 -12.56 -7.62
C LYS A 39 3.30 -11.13 -7.50
N ASN A 40 2.58 -10.85 -6.43
CA ASN A 40 2.32 -9.48 -5.96
C ASN A 40 3.13 -9.25 -4.68
N ASP A 41 3.99 -8.23 -4.68
CA ASP A 41 4.87 -7.90 -3.56
C ASP A 41 4.55 -6.56 -2.91
N TRP A 42 3.40 -5.96 -3.24
CA TRP A 42 2.87 -4.81 -2.54
C TRP A 42 2.42 -5.22 -1.14
N ILE A 43 3.11 -4.68 -0.12
CA ILE A 43 2.83 -4.92 1.29
C ILE A 43 2.03 -3.73 1.81
N ILE A 44 0.84 -3.98 2.38
CA ILE A 44 0.09 -2.95 3.11
C ILE A 44 0.86 -2.59 4.39
N ILE A 45 1.24 -1.33 4.51
CA ILE A 45 2.00 -0.80 5.66
C ILE A 45 1.17 0.16 6.53
N GLY A 46 -0.04 0.53 6.09
CA GLY A 46 -0.99 1.32 6.86
C GLY A 46 -2.37 1.36 6.21
N ILE A 47 -3.42 1.60 7.01
CA ILE A 47 -4.81 1.73 6.58
C ILE A 47 -5.36 3.05 7.11
N PHE A 48 -5.99 3.84 6.25
CA PHE A 48 -6.36 5.23 6.48
C PHE A 48 -7.79 5.52 6.02
N LYS A 49 -8.38 6.60 6.55
CA LYS A 49 -9.73 7.03 6.20
C LYS A 49 -9.77 7.89 4.95
N THR A 50 -8.69 8.60 4.66
CA THR A 50 -8.58 9.46 3.48
C THR A 50 -7.37 9.09 2.62
N ILE A 51 -7.42 9.50 1.35
CA ILE A 51 -6.29 9.37 0.43
C ILE A 51 -5.09 10.18 0.94
N ASP A 52 -5.34 11.40 1.44
CA ASP A 52 -4.31 12.32 1.89
C ASP A 52 -3.51 11.76 3.08
N GLU A 53 -4.18 11.08 4.02
CA GLU A 53 -3.52 10.38 5.13
C GLU A 53 -2.57 9.28 4.63
N ALA A 54 -3.01 8.46 3.65
CA ALA A 54 -2.19 7.39 3.07
C ALA A 54 -0.96 7.95 2.32
N ILE A 55 -1.16 9.02 1.55
CA ILE A 55 -0.08 9.71 0.82
C ILE A 55 0.91 10.33 1.81
N THR A 56 0.41 10.99 2.86
CA THR A 56 1.24 11.64 3.89
C THR A 56 2.13 10.60 4.58
N PHE A 57 1.55 9.48 5.00
CA PHE A 57 2.29 8.38 5.62
C PHE A 57 3.40 7.82 4.71
N ASN A 58 3.11 7.60 3.42
CA ASN A 58 4.11 7.17 2.43
C ASN A 58 5.27 8.18 2.31
N ASN A 59 4.97 9.48 2.27
CA ASN A 59 5.99 10.52 2.15
C ASN A 59 6.87 10.63 3.39
N GLU A 60 6.31 10.46 4.59
CA GLU A 60 7.08 10.43 5.84
C GLU A 60 8.11 9.29 5.84
N ILE A 61 7.69 8.08 5.47
CA ILE A 61 8.59 6.91 5.42
C ILE A 61 9.64 7.11 4.32
N LYS A 62 9.23 7.55 3.13
CA LYS A 62 10.14 7.82 2.01
C LYS A 62 11.23 8.82 2.39
N THR A 63 10.89 9.85 3.16
CA THR A 63 11.84 10.85 3.66
C THR A 63 12.81 10.26 4.66
N LYS A 64 12.32 9.46 5.63
CA LYS A 64 13.18 8.76 6.59
C LYS A 64 14.16 7.80 5.92
N ILE A 65 13.73 7.03 4.93
CA ILE A 65 14.62 6.10 4.19
C ILE A 65 15.71 6.86 3.42
N LYS A 66 15.41 8.03 2.85
CA LYS A 66 16.42 8.85 2.16
C LYS A 66 17.48 9.39 3.12
N ASN A 67 17.10 9.74 4.35
CA ASN A 67 18.00 10.33 5.35
C ASN A 67 18.85 9.30 6.11
N VAL A 68 18.64 8.00 5.89
CA VAL A 68 19.43 6.91 6.48
C VAL A 68 20.57 6.47 5.55
N LYS A 69 20.65 7.01 4.33
CA LYS A 69 21.75 6.77 3.38
C LYS A 69 22.81 7.87 3.48
#